data_AF-A0A832GUU7-F1
#
_entry.id   AF-A0A832GUU7-F1
#
_cell.length_a   1.000
_cell.length_b   1.000
_cell.length_c   1.000
_cell.angle_alpha   90.00
_cell.angle_beta   90.00
_cell.angle_gamma   90.00
#
_symmetry.space_group_name_H-M   'P 1'
#
loop_
_entity.id
_entity.type
_entity.pdbx_description
1 polymer ?
#
loop_
_entity_poly.entity_id
_entity_poly.type
_entity_poly.pdbx_seq_one_letter_code
_entity_poly.pdbx_strand_id
1 'polypeptide(L)'
;MPIACKVYELGESGKLALLREALRDGVEAVDMKLTLTEATSLSLRGIAELVGRRRSVVFEAFSFRGKLYLIVAAGKKLARKVAARIAEAAGVDAREAELASRKISRLCEGRVVKLVVFGMVKVPGLRRVMFAGDAVSDTDIFKDFSRLGEVKYVVFEDESGALLGVSDSFSVVMFSKSTEEELIELVKEKLLPLAAEEL
;
A
#
# COMPACT_ATOMS: atom_id res chain seq x y z
N MET A 1 14.60 0.12 10.72
CA MET A 1 13.51 -0.88 10.70
C MET A 1 12.70 -0.60 9.44
N PRO A 2 12.29 -1.62 8.66
CA PRO A 2 11.47 -1.37 7.47
C PRO A 2 10.19 -0.63 7.86
N ILE A 3 9.79 0.31 7.01
CA ILE A 3 8.50 1.00 7.13
C ILE A 3 7.52 0.39 6.13
N ALA A 4 6.25 0.37 6.49
CA ALA A 4 5.23 -0.27 5.68
C ALA A 4 3.99 0.60 5.65
N CYS A 5 3.27 0.54 4.53
CA CYS A 5 1.99 1.16 4.38
C CYS A 5 0.99 0.21 3.72
N LYS A 6 -0.27 0.59 3.80
CA LYS A 6 -1.37 -0.11 3.16
C LYS A 6 -2.27 0.89 2.46
N VAL A 7 -2.69 0.54 1.25
CA VAL A 7 -3.57 1.36 0.41
C VAL A 7 -5.01 0.86 0.48
N TYR A 8 -5.94 1.80 0.56
CA TYR A 8 -7.39 1.57 0.57
C TYR A 8 -8.06 2.44 -0.48
N GLU A 9 -9.18 1.96 -1.03
CA GLU A 9 -10.13 2.72 -1.84
C GLU A 9 -11.34 3.07 -0.95
N LEU A 10 -11.72 4.35 -0.91
CA LEU A 10 -12.84 4.86 -0.12
C LEU A 10 -14.08 5.20 -0.98
N GLY A 11 -14.00 4.95 -2.28
CA GLY A 11 -15.04 5.23 -3.28
C GLY A 11 -14.66 6.39 -4.20
N GLU A 12 -15.64 7.19 -4.62
CA GLU A 12 -15.46 8.31 -5.55
C GLU A 12 -14.74 9.51 -4.92
N SER A 13 -13.99 10.29 -5.72
CA SER A 13 -13.23 11.47 -5.28
C SER A 13 -14.09 12.51 -4.54
N GLY A 14 -15.38 12.64 -4.87
CA GLY A 14 -16.30 13.57 -4.22
C GLY A 14 -16.43 13.35 -2.71
N LYS A 15 -16.15 12.13 -2.22
CA LYS A 15 -16.19 11.79 -0.79
C LYS A 15 -15.06 12.44 0.01
N LEU A 16 -14.04 13.04 -0.62
CA LEU A 16 -12.98 13.75 0.09
C LEU A 16 -13.53 14.89 0.96
N ALA A 17 -14.63 15.53 0.53
CA ALA A 17 -15.30 16.55 1.32
C ALA A 17 -15.87 16.00 2.64
N LEU A 18 -16.43 14.78 2.62
CA LEU A 18 -16.96 14.10 3.80
C LEU A 18 -15.84 13.80 4.81
N LEU A 19 -14.69 13.32 4.33
CA LEU A 19 -13.52 13.11 5.20
C LEU A 19 -13.02 14.43 5.80
N ARG A 20 -12.98 15.50 5.00
CA ARG A 20 -12.53 16.82 5.46
C ARG A 20 -13.43 17.35 6.57
N GLU A 21 -14.74 17.20 6.41
CA GLU A 21 -15.72 17.61 7.41
C GLU A 21 -15.61 16.75 8.67
N ALA A 22 -15.60 15.43 8.52
CA ALA A 22 -15.54 14.49 9.65
C ALA A 22 -14.27 14.62 10.49
N LEU A 23 -13.13 14.98 9.88
CA LEU A 23 -11.84 15.07 10.56
C LEU A 23 -11.43 16.51 10.92
N ARG A 24 -12.29 17.52 10.65
CA ARG A 24 -11.95 18.94 10.79
C ARG A 24 -11.46 19.31 12.19
N ASP A 25 -12.18 18.86 13.21
CA ASP A 25 -11.91 19.19 14.61
C ASP A 25 -11.12 18.08 15.32
N GLY A 26 -10.63 17.11 14.55
CA GLY A 26 -10.07 15.86 15.05
C GLY A 26 -11.15 14.88 15.53
N VAL A 27 -10.81 13.59 15.56
CA VAL A 27 -11.71 12.53 16.02
C VAL A 27 -11.05 11.77 17.15
N GLU A 28 -11.66 11.79 18.32
CA GLU A 28 -11.24 10.99 19.46
C GLU A 28 -12.06 9.69 19.51
N ALA A 29 -11.37 8.57 19.28
CA ALA A 29 -11.89 7.24 19.50
C ALA A 29 -11.26 6.64 20.76
N VAL A 30 -11.89 5.58 21.29
CA VAL A 30 -11.46 4.88 22.51
C VAL A 30 -9.97 4.50 22.52
N ASP A 31 -9.42 4.23 21.33
CA ASP A 31 -8.07 3.69 21.17
C ASP A 31 -7.14 4.52 20.30
N MET A 32 -7.62 5.62 19.71
CA MET A 32 -6.79 6.53 18.93
C MET A 32 -7.42 7.92 18.79
N LYS A 33 -6.56 8.92 18.58
CA LYS A 33 -6.95 10.27 18.17
C LYS A 33 -6.50 10.50 16.74
N LEU A 34 -7.41 10.92 15.87
CA LEU A 34 -7.14 11.29 14.48
C LEU A 34 -7.09 12.81 14.38
N THR A 35 -6.02 13.34 13.79
CA THR A 35 -5.81 14.78 13.62
C THR A 35 -5.36 15.05 12.21
N LEU A 36 -5.99 16.01 11.51
CA LEU A 36 -5.48 16.51 10.24
C LEU A 36 -4.31 17.45 10.49
N THR A 37 -3.22 17.26 9.75
CA THR A 37 -2.04 18.13 9.77
C THR A 37 -2.02 19.07 8.58
N GLU A 38 -2.51 18.62 7.43
CA GLU A 38 -2.59 19.42 6.21
C GLU A 38 -3.88 19.08 5.45
N ALA A 39 -4.53 20.10 4.90
CA ALA A 39 -5.73 19.94 4.10
C ALA A 39 -5.65 20.84 2.86
N THR A 40 -5.65 20.21 1.69
CA THR A 40 -5.73 20.87 0.39
C THR A 40 -7.05 20.52 -0.29
N SER A 41 -7.31 21.07 -1.48
CA SER A 41 -8.49 20.71 -2.27
C SER A 41 -8.49 19.24 -2.72
N LEU A 42 -7.30 18.64 -2.93
CA LEU A 42 -7.14 17.30 -3.51
C LEU A 42 -6.62 16.23 -2.53
N SER A 43 -6.09 16.65 -1.38
CA SER A 43 -5.50 15.74 -0.38
C SER A 43 -5.75 16.22 1.06
N LEU A 44 -5.85 15.26 1.98
CA LEU A 44 -5.92 15.43 3.43
C LEU A 44 -4.85 14.54 4.05
N ARG A 45 -3.86 15.17 4.71
CA ARG A 45 -2.84 14.46 5.47
C ARG A 45 -3.12 14.59 6.96
N GLY A 46 -2.88 13.51 7.70
CA GLY A 46 -3.11 13.50 9.12
C GLY A 46 -2.31 12.43 9.85
N ILE A 47 -2.49 12.43 11.17
CA ILE A 47 -1.81 11.57 12.11
C ILE A 47 -2.85 10.86 12.98
N ALA A 48 -2.68 9.55 13.15
CA ALA A 48 -3.40 8.76 14.13
C ALA A 48 -2.51 8.49 15.35
N GLU A 49 -2.77 9.16 16.46
CA GLU A 49 -2.09 8.95 17.74
C GLU A 49 -2.76 7.81 18.50
N LEU A 50 -2.00 6.76 18.85
CA LEU A 50 -2.54 5.59 19.53
C LEU A 50 -2.57 5.81 21.05
N VAL A 51 -3.75 5.67 21.65
CA VAL A 51 -3.91 5.82 23.11
C VAL A 51 -3.05 4.77 23.83
N GLY A 52 -2.24 5.23 24.79
CA GLY A 52 -1.35 4.36 25.57
C GLY A 52 -0.10 3.88 24.83
N ARG A 53 0.22 4.43 23.64
CA ARG A 53 1.45 4.12 22.90
C ARG A 53 2.14 5.41 22.46
N ARG A 54 3.47 5.46 22.50
CA ARG A 54 4.28 6.57 21.96
C ARG A 54 4.36 6.63 20.43
N ARG A 55 3.55 5.84 19.73
CA ARG A 55 3.64 5.71 18.28
C ARG A 55 2.41 6.33 17.64
N SER A 56 2.66 7.27 16.75
CA SER A 56 1.69 7.80 15.80
C SER A 56 1.80 7.05 14.46
N VAL A 57 0.76 7.18 13.64
CA VAL A 57 0.71 6.64 12.28
C VAL A 57 0.30 7.76 11.34
N VAL A 58 1.14 8.04 10.34
CA VAL A 58 0.78 8.99 9.29
C VAL A 58 -0.22 8.35 8.32
N PHE A 59 -1.19 9.14 7.87
CA PHE A 59 -2.10 8.76 6.81
C PHE A 59 -2.32 9.92 5.83
N GLU A 60 -2.70 9.57 4.60
CA GLU A 60 -3.09 10.56 3.60
C GLU A 60 -4.25 10.03 2.76
N ALA A 61 -5.32 10.82 2.68
CA ALA A 61 -6.45 10.58 1.78
C ALA A 61 -6.40 11.57 0.62
N PHE A 62 -6.50 11.09 -0.62
CA PHE A 62 -6.36 11.95 -1.79
C PHE A 62 -7.17 11.44 -2.98
N SER A 63 -7.53 12.37 -3.87
CA SER A 63 -8.24 12.06 -5.10
C SER A 63 -7.27 11.66 -6.21
N PHE A 64 -7.55 10.55 -6.89
CA PHE A 64 -6.76 10.10 -8.04
C PHE A 64 -7.67 9.38 -9.04
N ARG A 65 -7.67 9.85 -10.31
CA ARG A 65 -8.46 9.30 -11.43
C ARG A 65 -9.94 9.03 -11.08
N GLY A 66 -10.62 10.01 -10.45
CA GLY A 66 -12.04 9.91 -10.09
C GLY A 66 -12.33 9.11 -8.82
N LYS A 67 -11.32 8.46 -8.24
CA LYS A 67 -11.44 7.71 -6.98
C LYS A 67 -10.80 8.44 -5.81
N LEU A 68 -11.21 8.07 -4.60
CA LEU A 68 -10.62 8.48 -3.34
C LEU A 68 -9.81 7.33 -2.77
N TYR A 69 -8.52 7.57 -2.58
CA TYR A 69 -7.61 6.62 -1.97
C TYR A 69 -7.21 7.08 -0.57
N LEU A 70 -6.85 6.12 0.28
CA LEU A 70 -6.25 6.34 1.58
C LEU A 70 -5.00 5.48 1.71
N ILE A 71 -3.87 6.11 2.01
CA ILE A 71 -2.63 5.41 2.37
C ILE A 71 -2.42 5.58 3.86
N VAL A 72 -2.17 4.47 4.55
CA VAL A 72 -1.86 4.47 5.99
C VAL A 72 -0.48 3.87 6.20
N ALA A 73 0.46 4.63 6.75
CA ALA A 73 1.85 4.25 7.00
C ALA A 73 2.00 3.33 8.23
N ALA A 74 1.32 2.19 8.19
CA ALA A 74 1.47 1.14 9.20
C ALA A 74 1.39 -0.26 8.59
N GLY A 75 1.86 -1.25 9.35
CA GLY A 75 1.64 -2.66 9.03
C GLY A 75 0.14 -3.02 9.01
N LYS A 76 -0.22 -4.05 8.22
CA LYS A 76 -1.60 -4.42 7.86
C LYS A 76 -2.63 -4.31 8.98
N LYS A 77 -2.36 -4.90 10.17
CA LYS A 77 -3.33 -4.91 11.29
C LYS A 77 -3.67 -3.49 11.78
N LEU A 78 -2.65 -2.66 11.97
CA LEU A 78 -2.81 -1.30 12.46
C LEU A 78 -3.38 -0.38 11.39
N ALA A 79 -2.89 -0.51 10.15
CA ALA A 79 -3.43 0.24 9.02
C ALA A 79 -4.92 0.00 8.82
N ARG A 80 -5.37 -1.25 8.94
CA ARG A 80 -6.80 -1.60 8.83
C ARG A 80 -7.64 -0.95 9.90
N LYS A 81 -7.11 -0.91 11.13
CA LYS A 81 -7.77 -0.27 12.26
C LYS A 81 -7.94 1.23 12.03
N VAL A 82 -6.87 1.92 11.61
CA VAL A 82 -6.90 3.36 11.29
C VAL A 82 -7.84 3.64 10.12
N ALA A 83 -7.76 2.87 9.03
CA ALA A 83 -8.64 3.03 7.88
C ALA A 83 -10.12 2.84 8.26
N ALA A 84 -10.43 1.85 9.09
CA ALA A 84 -11.79 1.63 9.57
C ALA A 84 -12.31 2.81 10.39
N ARG A 85 -11.49 3.42 11.25
CA ARG A 85 -11.89 4.61 12.03
C ARG A 85 -12.12 5.84 11.17
N ILE A 86 -11.24 6.08 10.18
CA ILE A 86 -11.41 7.19 9.23
C ILE A 86 -12.70 7.00 8.41
N ALA A 87 -12.95 5.77 7.96
CA ALA A 87 -14.14 5.44 7.19
C ALA A 87 -15.43 5.57 8.01
N GLU A 88 -15.42 5.07 9.25
CA GLU A 88 -16.51 5.21 10.23
C GLU A 88 -16.84 6.68 10.49
N ALA A 89 -15.82 7.51 10.79
CA ALA A 89 -16.00 8.93 11.05
C ALA A 89 -16.64 9.68 9.87
N ALA A 90 -16.27 9.32 8.63
CA ALA A 90 -16.77 9.97 7.42
C ALA A 90 -18.04 9.33 6.84
N GLY A 91 -18.56 8.24 7.43
CA GLY A 91 -19.71 7.50 6.90
C GLY A 91 -19.45 6.89 5.51
N VAL A 92 -18.23 6.41 5.25
CA VAL A 92 -17.84 5.79 3.98
C VAL A 92 -17.36 4.36 4.20
N ASP A 93 -17.29 3.57 3.13
CA ASP A 93 -16.63 2.26 3.15
C ASP A 93 -15.13 2.41 2.92
N ALA A 94 -14.32 1.59 3.59
CA ALA A 94 -12.91 1.39 3.24
C ALA A 94 -12.68 -0.03 2.73
N ARG A 95 -12.21 -0.15 1.48
CA ARG A 95 -11.86 -1.43 0.85
C ARG A 95 -10.36 -1.49 0.66
N GLU A 96 -9.74 -2.64 0.93
CA GLU A 96 -8.31 -2.82 0.62
C GLU A 96 -8.14 -2.65 -0.89
N ALA A 97 -7.21 -1.78 -1.31
CA ALA A 97 -6.90 -1.66 -2.73
C ALA A 97 -6.17 -2.93 -3.18
N GLU A 98 -6.39 -3.33 -4.44
CA GLU A 98 -5.78 -4.53 -5.01
C GLU A 98 -4.94 -4.19 -6.23
N LEU A 99 -3.85 -4.93 -6.39
CA LEU A 99 -2.97 -4.93 -7.54
C LEU A 99 -3.14 -6.27 -8.25
N ALA A 100 -3.64 -6.21 -9.49
CA ALA A 100 -3.71 -7.40 -10.33
C ALA A 100 -2.30 -8.01 -10.50
N SER A 101 -2.22 -9.34 -10.47
CA SER A 101 -0.94 -10.07 -10.54
C SER A 101 -0.06 -9.64 -11.74
N ARG A 102 -0.69 -9.36 -12.90
CA ARG A 102 -0.01 -8.82 -14.09
C ARG A 102 0.74 -7.50 -13.82
N LYS A 103 0.18 -6.62 -12.99
CA LYS A 103 0.77 -5.32 -12.65
C LYS A 103 1.94 -5.46 -11.69
N ILE A 104 1.86 -6.42 -10.77
CA ILE A 104 2.98 -6.76 -9.88
C ILE A 104 4.11 -7.39 -10.70
N SER A 105 3.78 -8.23 -11.69
CA SER A 105 4.78 -8.85 -12.57
C SER A 105 5.58 -7.81 -13.35
N ARG A 106 4.95 -6.72 -13.78
CA ARG A 106 5.65 -5.57 -14.39
C ARG A 106 6.67 -4.92 -13.45
N LEU A 107 6.50 -5.03 -12.14
CA LEU A 107 7.48 -4.51 -11.19
C LEU A 107 8.79 -5.30 -11.22
N CYS A 108 8.78 -6.53 -11.75
CA CYS A 108 9.97 -7.36 -11.94
C CYS A 108 10.71 -7.03 -13.25
N GLU A 109 10.06 -6.42 -14.23
CA GLU A 109 10.61 -6.21 -15.57
C GLU A 109 11.77 -5.20 -15.54
N GLY A 110 12.95 -5.63 -15.98
CA GLY A 110 14.14 -4.76 -16.03
C GLY A 110 14.70 -4.36 -14.66
N ARG A 111 14.28 -5.03 -13.58
CA ARG A 111 14.72 -4.70 -12.21
C ARG A 111 15.40 -5.88 -11.51
N VAL A 112 16.26 -5.54 -10.55
CA VAL A 112 16.87 -6.52 -9.65
C VAL A 112 15.82 -6.97 -8.64
N VAL A 113 15.32 -8.19 -8.81
CA VAL A 113 14.34 -8.80 -7.90
C VAL A 113 15.06 -9.65 -6.86
N LYS A 114 14.92 -9.29 -5.59
CA LYS A 114 15.48 -10.05 -4.46
C LYS A 114 14.59 -11.19 -3.99
N LEU A 115 13.27 -11.03 -4.15
CA LEU A 115 12.31 -12.01 -3.68
C LEU A 115 11.02 -11.93 -4.49
N VAL A 116 10.44 -13.09 -4.81
CA VAL A 116 9.09 -13.17 -5.38
C VAL A 116 8.32 -14.29 -4.72
N VAL A 117 7.02 -14.07 -4.51
CA VAL A 117 6.08 -15.08 -4.02
C VAL A 117 5.03 -15.30 -5.08
N PHE A 118 4.91 -16.54 -5.52
CA PHE A 118 3.85 -17.00 -6.41
C PHE A 118 2.72 -17.67 -5.60
N GLY A 119 1.49 -17.39 -5.97
CA GLY A 119 0.29 -18.10 -5.54
C GLY A 119 -0.28 -18.95 -6.67
N MET A 120 -1.22 -19.84 -6.31
CA MET A 120 -1.93 -20.73 -7.26
C MET A 120 -1.00 -21.51 -8.18
N VAL A 121 0.09 -22.03 -7.62
CA VAL A 121 1.03 -22.86 -8.36
C VAL A 121 0.31 -24.14 -8.78
N LYS A 122 0.31 -24.47 -10.08
CA LYS A 122 -0.27 -25.70 -10.65
C LYS A 122 0.55 -26.96 -10.30
N VAL A 123 0.98 -27.06 -9.04
CA VAL A 123 1.78 -28.16 -8.50
C VAL A 123 1.01 -28.74 -7.31
N PRO A 124 0.57 -30.00 -7.37
CA PRO A 124 -0.14 -30.66 -6.28
C PRO A 124 0.61 -30.53 -4.94
N GLY A 125 -0.12 -30.19 -3.88
CA GLY A 125 0.44 -30.02 -2.53
C GLY A 125 1.04 -28.65 -2.22
N LEU A 126 1.27 -27.78 -3.22
CA LEU A 126 1.82 -26.45 -3.01
C LEU A 126 0.74 -25.36 -3.08
N ARG A 127 0.68 -24.51 -2.05
CA ARG A 127 -0.20 -23.32 -2.04
C ARG A 127 0.53 -22.06 -2.52
N ARG A 128 1.81 -21.95 -2.18
CA ARG A 128 2.69 -20.81 -2.52
C ARG A 128 4.11 -21.30 -2.70
N VAL A 129 4.84 -20.63 -3.57
CA VAL A 129 6.29 -20.82 -3.75
C VAL A 129 6.97 -19.47 -3.62
N MET A 130 8.07 -19.42 -2.87
CA MET A 130 8.90 -18.24 -2.70
C MET A 130 10.27 -18.52 -3.29
N PHE A 131 10.75 -17.58 -4.10
CA PHE A 131 12.14 -17.53 -4.53
C PHE A 131 12.79 -16.32 -3.88
N ALA A 132 13.99 -16.49 -3.35
CA ALA A 132 14.79 -15.44 -2.73
C ALA A 132 16.25 -15.60 -3.15
N GLY A 133 16.91 -14.49 -3.49
CA GLY A 133 18.27 -14.46 -4.00
C GLY A 133 18.67 -13.05 -4.42
N ASP A 134 19.83 -12.90 -5.06
CA ASP A 134 20.32 -11.56 -5.43
C ASP A 134 19.76 -11.01 -6.73
N ALA A 135 19.32 -11.89 -7.63
CA ALA A 135 18.76 -11.54 -8.95
C ALA A 135 17.79 -12.65 -9.41
N VAL A 136 16.69 -12.82 -8.68
CA VAL A 136 15.72 -13.90 -8.91
C VAL A 136 15.07 -13.79 -10.30
N SER A 137 14.80 -12.57 -10.77
CA SER A 137 14.21 -12.29 -12.07
C SER A 137 15.03 -12.81 -13.25
N ASP A 138 16.34 -13.00 -13.10
CA ASP A 138 17.25 -13.43 -14.16
C ASP A 138 17.30 -14.97 -14.33
N THR A 139 16.72 -15.70 -13.38
CA THR A 139 16.78 -17.16 -13.35
C THR A 139 15.75 -17.81 -14.27
N ASP A 140 16.06 -18.97 -14.84
CA ASP A 140 15.10 -19.70 -15.68
C ASP A 140 13.89 -20.21 -14.88
N ILE A 141 14.08 -20.56 -13.60
CA ILE A 141 12.99 -20.97 -12.72
C ILE A 141 11.97 -19.83 -12.50
N PHE A 142 12.41 -18.57 -12.48
CA PHE A 142 11.51 -17.43 -12.43
C PHE A 142 10.67 -17.32 -13.71
N LYS A 143 11.25 -17.51 -14.89
CA LYS A 143 10.54 -17.48 -16.18
C LYS A 143 9.48 -18.57 -16.25
N ASP A 144 9.81 -19.78 -15.79
CA ASP A 144 8.89 -20.91 -15.78
C ASP A 144 7.71 -20.68 -14.84
N PHE A 145 7.97 -20.22 -13.62
CA PHE A 145 6.90 -19.95 -12.64
C PHE A 145 6.06 -18.73 -13.01
N SER A 146 6.64 -17.70 -13.62
CA SER A 146 5.90 -16.53 -14.10
C SER A 146 4.86 -16.86 -15.18
N ARG A 147 5.02 -17.99 -15.88
CA ARG A 147 4.04 -18.51 -16.85
C ARG A 147 2.94 -19.35 -16.21
N LEU A 148 3.18 -19.90 -15.02
CA LEU A 148 2.34 -20.93 -14.40
C LEU A 148 1.57 -20.45 -13.17
N GLY A 149 2.06 -19.41 -12.49
CA GLY A 149 1.54 -18.92 -11.22
C GLY A 149 1.25 -17.42 -11.22
N GLU A 150 0.48 -16.99 -10.23
CA GLU A 150 0.18 -15.58 -10.00
C GLU A 150 1.23 -14.99 -9.07
N VAL A 151 1.96 -13.96 -9.50
CA VAL A 151 2.78 -13.16 -8.59
C VAL A 151 1.87 -12.51 -7.55
N LYS A 152 2.15 -12.76 -6.27
CA LYS A 152 1.43 -12.26 -5.08
C LYS A 152 2.21 -11.22 -4.30
N TYR A 153 3.54 -11.30 -4.34
CA TYR A 153 4.43 -10.35 -3.67
C TYR A 153 5.79 -10.34 -4.36
N VAL A 154 6.40 -9.18 -4.45
CA VAL A 154 7.75 -9.00 -5.01
C VAL A 154 8.55 -8.07 -4.11
N VAL A 155 9.85 -8.32 -3.96
CA VAL A 155 10.84 -7.38 -3.43
C VAL A 155 11.85 -7.07 -4.53
N PHE A 156 12.00 -5.80 -4.88
CA PHE A 156 12.86 -5.34 -5.96
C PHE A 156 13.54 -4.02 -5.60
N GLU A 157 14.66 -3.74 -6.27
CA GLU A 157 15.31 -2.42 -6.23
C GLU A 157 14.66 -1.51 -7.26
N ASP A 158 14.20 -0.33 -6.84
CA ASP A 158 13.72 0.70 -7.75
C ASP A 158 14.89 1.43 -8.43
N GLU A 159 14.58 2.34 -9.36
CA GLU A 159 15.58 3.11 -10.10
C GLU A 159 16.50 3.98 -9.23
N SER A 160 16.08 4.30 -7.99
CA SER A 160 16.89 5.03 -7.02
C SER A 160 17.75 4.12 -6.13
N GLY A 161 17.66 2.80 -6.31
CA GLY A 161 18.29 1.81 -5.44
C GLY A 161 17.53 1.55 -4.14
N ALA A 162 16.29 2.02 -4.01
CA ALA A 162 15.46 1.75 -2.85
C ALA A 162 14.89 0.33 -2.94
N LEU A 163 15.03 -0.46 -1.87
CA LEU A 163 14.52 -1.83 -1.82
C LEU A 163 13.07 -1.83 -1.34
N LEU A 164 12.15 -2.23 -2.22
CA LEU A 164 10.71 -2.16 -2.03
C LEU A 164 10.05 -3.53 -2.13
N GLY A 165 9.15 -3.83 -1.21
CA GLY A 165 8.24 -4.96 -1.24
C GLY A 165 6.83 -4.52 -1.60
N VAL A 166 6.18 -5.15 -2.58
CA VAL A 166 4.80 -4.83 -3.00
C VAL A 166 3.97 -6.11 -3.10
N SER A 167 2.80 -6.13 -2.45
CA SER A 167 1.86 -7.26 -2.50
C SER A 167 0.67 -7.01 -3.44
N ASP A 168 -0.03 -8.08 -3.82
CA ASP A 168 -1.32 -8.02 -4.54
C ASP A 168 -2.44 -7.35 -3.75
N SER A 169 -2.40 -7.41 -2.42
CA SER A 169 -3.29 -6.61 -1.56
C SER A 169 -2.86 -5.14 -1.46
N PHE A 170 -1.93 -4.67 -2.29
CA PHE A 170 -1.41 -3.30 -2.25
C PHE A 170 -0.85 -2.86 -0.88
N SER A 171 -0.24 -3.79 -0.16
CA SER A 171 0.66 -3.48 0.96
C SER A 171 2.05 -3.21 0.40
N VAL A 172 2.70 -2.17 0.89
CA VAL A 172 4.05 -1.78 0.45
C VAL A 172 4.96 -1.73 1.65
N VAL A 173 6.17 -2.25 1.51
CA VAL A 173 7.22 -2.25 2.54
C VAL A 173 8.47 -1.64 1.93
N MET A 174 9.05 -0.63 2.57
CA MET A 174 10.35 -0.10 2.20
C MET A 174 11.40 -0.61 3.19
N PHE A 175 12.38 -1.34 2.66
CA PHE A 175 13.47 -1.94 3.44
C PHE A 175 14.66 -0.98 3.59
N SER A 176 14.84 -0.07 2.64
CA SER A 176 15.81 1.02 2.73
C SER A 176 15.39 2.05 3.80
N LYS A 177 16.36 2.84 4.29
CA LYS A 177 16.10 3.90 5.28
C LYS A 177 15.28 5.01 4.63
N SER A 178 14.13 5.34 5.21
CA SER A 178 13.20 6.35 4.70
C SER A 178 12.20 6.77 5.79
N THR A 179 11.43 7.82 5.56
CA THR A 179 10.32 8.29 6.42
C THR A 179 8.95 7.79 5.95
N GLU A 180 7.94 7.87 6.83
CA GLU A 180 6.57 7.48 6.49
C GLU A 180 5.99 8.34 5.36
N GLU A 181 6.36 9.63 5.32
CA GLU A 181 5.97 10.58 4.28
C GLU A 181 6.60 10.25 2.93
N GLU A 182 7.90 9.93 2.91
CA GLU A 182 8.61 9.50 1.69
C GLU A 182 7.99 8.22 1.11
N LEU A 183 7.60 7.27 1.96
CA LEU A 183 6.88 6.07 1.52
C LEU A 183 5.50 6.40 0.93
N ILE A 184 4.75 7.29 1.56
CA ILE A 184 3.42 7.71 1.06
C ILE A 184 3.56 8.37 -0.32
N GLU A 185 4.51 9.29 -0.51
CA GLU A 185 4.74 9.94 -1.80
C GLU A 185 5.20 8.94 -2.86
N LEU A 186 6.13 8.02 -2.52
CA LEU A 186 6.56 6.97 -3.45
C LEU A 186 5.37 6.13 -3.93
N VAL A 187 4.45 5.77 -3.04
CA VAL A 187 3.26 5.01 -3.41
C VAL A 187 2.33 5.82 -4.30
N LYS A 188 2.11 7.10 -3.98
CA LYS A 188 1.26 8.02 -4.76
C LYS A 188 1.78 8.23 -6.17
N GLU A 189 3.09 8.49 -6.30
CA GLU A 189 3.70 8.93 -7.56
C GLU A 189 4.13 7.77 -8.45
N LYS A 190 4.59 6.64 -7.87
CA LYS A 190 5.15 5.53 -8.65
C LYS A 190 4.24 4.30 -8.69
N LEU A 191 3.66 3.89 -7.57
CA LEU A 191 2.97 2.59 -7.48
C LEU A 191 1.47 2.67 -7.80
N LEU A 192 0.78 3.72 -7.37
CA LEU A 192 -0.65 3.92 -7.62
C LEU A 192 -0.98 4.12 -9.12
N PRO A 193 -0.19 4.86 -9.92
CA PRO A 193 -0.43 4.97 -11.35
C PRO A 193 -0.41 3.61 -12.05
N LEU A 194 0.57 2.75 -11.71
CA LEU A 194 0.64 1.37 -12.20
C LEU A 194 -0.63 0.59 -11.81
N ALA A 195 -1.10 0.78 -10.58
CA ALA A 195 -2.31 0.15 -10.06
C ALA A 195 -3.60 0.59 -10.78
N ALA A 196 -3.66 1.83 -11.26
CA ALA A 196 -4.86 2.42 -11.85
C ALA A 196 -4.86 2.46 -13.39
N GLU A 197 -3.79 1.99 -14.05
CA GLU A 197 -3.80 1.78 -15.51
C GLU A 197 -4.92 0.79 -15.91
N GLU A 198 -5.91 1.26 -16.65
CA GLU A 198 -6.85 0.37 -17.33
C GLU A 198 -6.12 -0.28 -18.51
N LEU A 199 -6.24 -1.61 -18.61
CA LEU A 199 -5.76 -2.44 -19.70
C LEU A 199 -6.94 -3.22 -20.23
#